data_AF-A0A8C9YUH9-F1
#
_entry.id   AF-A0A8C9YUH9-F1
#
_cell.length_a   1.000
_cell.length_b   1.000
_cell.length_c   1.000
_cell.angle_alpha   90.00
_cell.angle_beta   90.00
_cell.angle_gamma   90.00
#
_symmetry.space_group_name_H-M   'P 1'
#
loop_
_entity.id
_entity.type
_entity.pdbx_description
1 polymer ?
#
loop_
_entity_poly.entity_id
_entity_poly.type
_entity_poly.pdbx_seq_one_letter_code
_entity_poly.pdbx_strand_id
1 'polypeptide(L)'
;MAEQNMEAKLKSWLKQEKIQLWNPPYTDEDNVPGQQHLQDLAERYAPLLCLPLAEVVGALDAIRLQAVNRGKGNKTFRETNVATLELLLPRDSKKDPKSKNLLETRLDVGVQEVVDRIGEEYGLKYIKLILNGKTLSVDQRLDEQGVKNHSKMMVLKVSDTELKQQLSEEEEKTKNQNESIQRTQKGFQILSERDGSEDTSPFLEIADQRGNPLKIPHEEKKALILAMGLHEKGRSLMKKKQFDNALCHLLQADQQFSKCGSALLSSVDNFAVLQLDIVWCYRALEALSCLEDGKSRLQRAEDCFLQCYGEQQQRLLMIKGNTGREEVLFLRLYLLQSLLSYIEGNDAQARHQLSKVESLYSRLCLDSEKMSQLMVLGFTEREARLGLRACQGDLEEAAIHISNQRQEREELKQRERQKRSRRMEVISTLTELGFSRRDAARALQLADGDVDKAYAILLDSSQAAQATNNNTEGAVSPEKVDQLLYLGFERDVSEAALRLTAGDVQSATQLLLDNQGVLSPELLSESPPSTSSSPSSEEPSTSSSTSTEDNELVNEVLEDISRHEEDYLDLTLEEESQLIQTMKTYLSRGHTHTV
;
A
#
# COMPACT_ATOMS: atom_id res chain seq x y z
N MET A 1 -14.99 20.72 10.31
CA MET A 1 -16.21 19.97 9.92
C MET A 1 -17.47 20.83 9.94
N ALA A 2 -17.94 21.36 11.08
CA ALA A 2 -19.18 22.16 11.13
C ALA A 2 -19.13 23.43 10.24
N GLU A 3 -18.02 24.16 10.26
CA GLU A 3 -17.80 25.32 9.38
C GLU A 3 -17.84 24.91 7.89
N GLN A 4 -17.29 23.75 7.54
CA GLN A 4 -17.29 23.25 6.16
C GLN A 4 -18.71 22.88 5.69
N ASN A 5 -19.51 22.23 6.54
CA ASN A 5 -20.93 21.96 6.28
C ASN A 5 -21.70 23.27 6.03
N MET A 6 -21.47 24.28 6.88
CA MET A 6 -22.09 25.60 6.74
C MET A 6 -21.69 26.28 5.44
N GLU A 7 -20.39 26.33 5.12
CA GLU A 7 -19.90 26.88 3.86
C GLU A 7 -20.49 26.15 2.65
N ALA A 8 -20.57 24.82 2.68
CA ALA A 8 -21.10 24.01 1.58
C ALA A 8 -22.59 24.30 1.35
N LYS A 9 -23.39 24.40 2.42
CA LYS A 9 -24.81 24.80 2.35
C LYS A 9 -24.97 26.19 1.76
N LEU A 10 -24.22 27.17 2.25
CA LEU A 10 -24.28 28.55 1.73
C LEU A 10 -23.85 28.60 0.26
N LYS A 11 -22.77 27.91 -0.12
CA LYS A 11 -22.33 27.78 -1.52
C LYS A 11 -23.42 27.18 -2.42
N SER A 12 -24.18 26.20 -1.94
CA SER A 12 -25.32 25.61 -2.66
C SER A 12 -26.44 26.64 -2.90
N TRP A 13 -26.86 27.37 -1.86
CA TRP A 13 -27.87 28.42 -1.97
C TRP A 13 -27.45 29.57 -2.88
N LEU A 14 -26.23 30.08 -2.71
CA LEU A 14 -25.66 31.11 -3.58
C LEU A 14 -25.65 30.67 -5.05
N LYS A 15 -25.32 29.40 -5.31
CA LYS A 15 -25.35 28.84 -6.68
C LYS A 15 -26.76 28.75 -7.23
N GLN A 16 -27.74 28.33 -6.42
CA GLN A 16 -29.15 28.24 -6.80
C GLN A 16 -29.72 29.61 -7.18
N GLU A 17 -29.38 30.64 -6.42
CA GLU A 17 -29.81 32.03 -6.66
C GLU A 17 -28.90 32.78 -7.64
N LYS A 18 -27.84 32.14 -8.15
CA LYS A 18 -26.83 32.72 -9.05
C LYS A 18 -26.14 33.98 -8.48
N ILE A 19 -25.97 34.02 -7.16
CA ILE A 19 -25.32 35.12 -6.46
C ILE A 19 -23.80 34.95 -6.49
N GLN A 20 -23.11 36.02 -6.91
CA GLN A 20 -21.66 36.08 -6.99
C GLN A 20 -21.14 37.07 -5.95
N LEU A 21 -20.67 36.57 -4.81
CA LEU A 21 -20.24 37.43 -3.70
C LEU A 21 -19.03 38.31 -4.04
N TRP A 22 -18.22 37.93 -5.03
CA TRP A 22 -17.05 38.70 -5.46
C TRP A 22 -17.39 39.87 -6.40
N ASN A 23 -18.67 40.09 -6.71
CA ASN A 23 -19.14 41.19 -7.55
C ASN A 23 -19.99 42.18 -6.72
N PRO A 24 -20.22 43.40 -7.25
CA PRO A 24 -21.18 44.32 -6.66
C PRO A 24 -22.59 43.70 -6.57
N PRO A 25 -23.35 43.96 -5.50
CA PRO A 25 -23.06 44.92 -4.43
C PRO A 25 -22.36 44.31 -3.19
N TYR A 26 -21.91 43.05 -3.27
CA TYR A 26 -21.32 42.31 -2.14
C TYR A 26 -19.83 42.56 -1.96
N THR A 27 -19.13 42.89 -3.05
CA THR A 27 -17.74 43.33 -3.08
C THR A 27 -17.62 44.56 -3.98
N ASP A 28 -16.97 45.61 -3.52
CA ASP A 28 -16.69 46.81 -4.31
C ASP A 28 -15.40 46.70 -5.15
N GLU A 29 -15.04 47.78 -5.86
CA GLU A 29 -13.84 47.81 -6.70
C GLU A 29 -12.54 47.65 -5.90
N ASP A 30 -12.54 48.05 -4.63
CA ASP A 30 -11.39 47.95 -3.72
C ASP A 30 -11.33 46.58 -3.00
N ASN A 31 -12.24 45.65 -3.31
CA ASN A 31 -12.43 44.35 -2.68
C ASN A 31 -12.94 44.39 -1.22
N VAL A 32 -13.51 45.51 -0.80
CA VAL A 32 -14.10 45.71 0.52
C VAL A 32 -15.49 45.05 0.57
N PRO A 33 -15.87 44.43 1.71
CA PRO A 33 -17.19 43.82 1.86
C PRO A 33 -18.32 44.86 1.86
N GLY A 34 -19.34 44.63 1.03
CA GLY A 34 -20.63 45.31 1.12
C GLY A 34 -21.42 44.84 2.34
N GLN A 35 -21.05 45.32 3.53
CA GLN A 35 -21.53 44.81 4.83
C GLN A 35 -23.06 44.70 4.92
N GLN A 36 -23.80 45.73 4.48
CA GLN A 36 -25.27 45.72 4.51
C GLN A 36 -25.85 44.61 3.63
N HIS A 37 -25.34 44.43 2.40
CA HIS A 37 -25.84 43.40 1.50
C HIS A 37 -25.50 41.97 1.95
N LEU A 38 -24.35 41.79 2.62
CA LEU A 38 -24.01 40.52 3.27
C LEU A 38 -24.94 40.25 4.47
N GLN A 39 -25.26 41.29 5.24
CA GLN A 39 -26.21 41.21 6.36
C GLN A 39 -27.60 40.81 5.87
N ASP A 40 -28.14 41.47 4.84
CA ASP A 40 -29.45 41.16 4.26
C ASP A 40 -29.53 39.72 3.71
N LEU A 41 -28.42 39.22 3.16
CA LEU A 41 -28.33 37.85 2.65
C LEU A 41 -28.25 36.84 3.80
N ALA A 42 -27.53 37.18 4.87
CA ALA A 42 -27.47 36.36 6.07
C ALA A 42 -28.82 36.29 6.79
N GLU A 43 -29.57 37.39 6.88
CA GLU A 43 -30.92 37.42 7.48
C GLU A 43 -31.91 36.52 6.72
N ARG A 44 -31.73 36.40 5.40
CA ARG A 44 -32.52 35.46 4.58
C ARG A 44 -32.11 34.01 4.76
N TYR A 45 -30.81 33.72 4.82
CA TYR A 45 -30.32 32.33 4.87
C TYR A 45 -30.27 31.73 6.28
N ALA A 46 -30.05 32.53 7.33
CA ALA A 46 -30.03 32.08 8.72
C ALA A 46 -31.26 31.25 9.15
N PRO A 47 -32.51 31.70 8.91
CA PRO A 47 -33.69 30.91 9.26
C PRO A 47 -33.82 29.63 8.42
N LEU A 48 -33.44 29.67 7.14
CA LEU A 48 -33.48 28.50 6.25
C LEU A 48 -32.50 27.42 6.67
N LEU A 49 -31.34 27.82 7.19
CA LEU A 49 -30.29 26.91 7.64
C LEU A 49 -30.40 26.55 9.13
N CYS A 50 -31.30 27.20 9.88
CA CYS A 50 -31.43 27.10 11.33
C CYS A 50 -30.11 27.38 12.05
N LEU A 51 -29.42 28.46 11.66
CA LEU A 51 -28.10 28.85 12.19
C LEU A 51 -28.13 30.28 12.74
N PRO A 52 -27.26 30.61 13.72
CA PRO A 52 -27.16 31.97 14.23
C PRO A 52 -26.73 32.96 13.14
N LEU A 53 -27.38 34.13 13.11
CA LEU A 53 -27.13 35.17 12.10
C LEU A 53 -25.63 35.55 12.03
N ALA A 54 -24.98 35.73 13.18
CA ALA A 54 -23.57 36.10 13.25
C ALA A 54 -22.64 35.05 12.60
N GLU A 55 -22.95 33.76 12.75
CA GLU A 55 -22.19 32.68 12.12
C GLU A 55 -22.36 32.69 10.60
N VAL A 56 -23.59 32.93 10.13
CA VAL A 56 -23.90 33.00 8.70
C VAL A 56 -23.23 34.21 8.04
N VAL A 57 -23.26 35.39 8.67
CA VAL A 57 -22.55 36.59 8.20
C VAL A 57 -21.05 36.31 8.07
N GLY A 58 -20.44 35.74 9.11
CA GLY A 58 -19.02 35.40 9.10
C GLY A 58 -18.67 34.38 8.01
N ALA A 59 -19.50 33.36 7.83
CA ALA A 59 -19.30 32.35 6.78
C ALA A 59 -19.47 32.93 5.37
N LEU A 60 -20.44 33.82 5.14
CA LEU A 60 -20.62 34.50 3.85
C LEU A 60 -19.43 35.39 3.52
N ASP A 61 -18.91 36.15 4.49
CA ASP A 61 -17.72 36.96 4.28
C ASP A 61 -16.47 36.08 4.03
N ALA A 62 -16.33 34.94 4.71
CA ALA A 62 -15.28 33.98 4.43
C ALA A 62 -15.38 33.42 2.99
N ILE A 63 -16.58 33.07 2.51
CA ILE A 63 -16.81 32.60 1.14
C ILE A 63 -16.47 33.71 0.13
N ARG A 64 -16.90 34.95 0.40
CA ARG A 64 -16.59 36.13 -0.41
C ARG A 64 -15.08 36.32 -0.52
N LEU A 65 -14.38 36.36 0.60
CA LEU A 65 -12.93 36.53 0.67
C LEU A 65 -12.20 35.42 -0.09
N GLN A 66 -12.64 34.17 0.04
CA GLN A 66 -12.12 33.04 -0.74
C GLN A 66 -12.29 33.26 -2.25
N ALA A 67 -13.47 33.71 -2.70
CA ALA A 67 -13.74 33.95 -4.11
C ALA A 67 -12.91 35.11 -4.68
N VAL A 68 -12.78 36.20 -3.92
CA VAL A 68 -11.93 37.36 -4.27
C VAL A 68 -10.47 36.94 -4.39
N ASN A 69 -9.94 36.23 -3.39
CA ASN A 69 -8.55 35.74 -3.40
C ASN A 69 -8.31 34.77 -4.55
N ARG A 70 -9.28 33.90 -4.86
CA ARG A 70 -9.22 33.03 -6.04
C ARG A 70 -9.20 33.81 -7.35
N GLY A 71 -9.97 34.89 -7.44
CA GLY A 71 -9.94 35.83 -8.57
C GLY A 71 -8.57 36.49 -8.74
N LYS A 72 -7.98 36.99 -7.65
CA LYS A 72 -6.62 37.54 -7.63
C LYS A 72 -5.58 36.50 -8.08
N GLY A 73 -5.61 35.30 -7.51
CA GLY A 73 -4.71 34.20 -7.90
C GLY A 73 -4.89 33.76 -9.35
N ASN A 74 -6.10 33.82 -9.92
CA ASN A 74 -6.33 33.57 -11.34
C ASN A 74 -5.71 34.65 -12.23
N LYS A 75 -5.77 35.92 -11.81
CA LYS A 75 -5.13 37.04 -12.52
C LYS A 75 -3.61 36.88 -12.48
N THR A 76 -3.03 36.68 -11.30
CA THR A 76 -1.60 36.43 -11.12
C THR A 76 -1.14 35.25 -11.97
N PHE A 77 -1.85 34.12 -11.94
CA PHE A 77 -1.48 32.95 -12.75
C PHE A 77 -1.47 33.24 -14.26
N ARG A 78 -2.43 34.02 -14.77
CA ARG A 78 -2.47 34.40 -16.19
C ARG A 78 -1.35 35.37 -16.59
N GLU A 79 -0.98 36.28 -15.68
CA GLU A 79 -0.01 37.35 -15.96
C GLU A 79 1.44 36.89 -15.74
N THR A 80 1.68 36.01 -14.76
CA THR A 80 3.03 35.65 -14.30
C THR A 80 3.32 34.15 -14.26
N ASN A 81 2.35 33.29 -14.61
CA ASN A 81 2.43 31.82 -14.47
C ASN A 81 2.69 31.32 -13.03
N VAL A 82 2.44 32.15 -12.02
CA VAL A 82 2.51 31.77 -10.60
C VAL A 82 1.14 31.25 -10.15
N ALA A 83 1.08 29.98 -9.79
CA ALA A 83 -0.13 29.33 -9.29
C ALA A 83 -0.27 29.52 -7.78
N THR A 84 -1.52 29.62 -7.31
CA THR A 84 -1.86 29.62 -5.89
C THR A 84 -2.32 28.21 -5.50
N LEU A 85 -1.63 27.56 -4.57
CA LEU A 85 -1.94 26.22 -4.07
C LEU A 85 -2.53 26.31 -2.66
N GLU A 86 -3.53 25.48 -2.34
CA GLU A 86 -4.11 25.39 -1.00
C GLU A 86 -3.46 24.22 -0.25
N LEU A 87 -2.71 24.52 0.81
CA LEU A 87 -2.02 23.52 1.63
C LEU A 87 -2.88 23.09 2.81
N LEU A 88 -3.10 21.79 2.91
CA LEU A 88 -3.67 21.17 4.11
C LEU A 88 -2.53 20.69 5.00
N LEU A 89 -2.20 21.50 6.00
CA LEU A 89 -1.14 21.22 6.96
C LEU A 89 -1.59 20.25 8.06
N PRO A 90 -0.65 19.50 8.66
CA PRO A 90 -0.89 18.73 9.88
C PRO A 90 -1.49 19.60 10.99
N ARG A 91 -2.32 19.00 11.86
CA ARG A 91 -3.06 19.73 12.91
C ARG A 91 -2.15 20.62 13.77
N ASP A 92 -0.99 20.11 14.16
CA ASP A 92 -0.05 20.80 15.05
C ASP A 92 0.76 21.92 14.37
N SER A 93 0.65 22.06 13.06
CA SER A 93 1.45 22.99 12.25
C SER A 93 0.65 24.17 11.70
N LYS A 94 -0.66 24.22 12.00
CA LYS A 94 -1.52 25.33 11.63
C LYS A 94 -1.27 26.52 12.54
N LYS A 95 -0.84 27.67 11.98
CA LYS A 95 -0.68 28.94 12.71
C LYS A 95 -2.03 29.47 13.22
N ASP A 96 -3.07 29.33 12.41
CA ASP A 96 -4.47 29.57 12.79
C ASP A 96 -5.34 28.45 12.21
N PRO A 97 -6.09 27.69 13.03
CA PRO A 97 -6.94 26.60 12.56
C PRO A 97 -8.05 27.05 11.58
N LYS A 98 -8.40 28.34 11.58
CA LYS A 98 -9.44 28.91 10.71
C LYS A 98 -8.92 29.44 9.38
N SER A 99 -7.61 29.70 9.26
CA SER A 99 -7.04 30.26 8.03
C SER A 99 -6.61 29.16 7.07
N LYS A 100 -6.87 29.38 5.77
CA LYS A 100 -6.36 28.52 4.71
C LYS A 100 -4.91 28.88 4.45
N ASN A 101 -4.04 27.87 4.44
CA ASN A 101 -2.63 28.06 4.12
C ASN A 101 -2.48 28.03 2.60
N LEU A 102 -2.02 29.14 2.02
CA LEU A 102 -1.87 29.30 0.59
C LEU A 102 -0.39 29.42 0.24
N LEU A 103 0.04 28.72 -0.81
CA LEU A 103 1.41 28.80 -1.33
C LEU A 103 1.38 29.27 -2.78
N GLU A 104 2.09 30.35 -3.06
CA GLU A 104 2.25 30.85 -4.42
C GLU A 104 3.54 30.32 -5.04
N THR A 105 3.44 29.50 -6.08
CA THR A 105 4.61 28.90 -6.75
C THR A 105 4.33 28.68 -8.23
N ARG A 106 5.37 28.61 -9.06
CA ARG A 106 5.21 28.20 -10.46
C ARG A 106 4.95 26.68 -10.51
N LEU A 107 4.20 26.22 -11.51
CA LEU A 107 3.89 24.79 -11.64
C LEU A 107 5.01 23.98 -12.30
N ASP A 108 6.03 24.67 -12.81
CA ASP A 108 7.09 24.10 -13.63
C ASP A 108 8.37 23.88 -12.79
N VAL A 109 8.26 24.01 -11.47
CA VAL A 109 9.30 23.70 -10.48
C VAL A 109 9.24 22.24 -10.04
N GLY A 110 10.36 21.73 -9.52
CA GLY A 110 10.42 20.40 -8.92
C GLY A 110 9.64 20.33 -7.61
N VAL A 111 9.08 19.16 -7.30
CA VAL A 111 8.39 18.93 -6.01
C VAL A 111 9.31 19.15 -4.81
N GLN A 112 10.60 18.82 -4.93
CA GLN A 112 11.58 19.03 -3.85
C GLN A 112 11.68 20.50 -3.42
N GLU A 113 11.74 21.43 -4.38
CA GLU A 113 11.81 22.88 -4.08
C GLU A 113 10.58 23.37 -3.29
N VAL A 114 9.41 22.83 -3.63
CA VAL A 114 8.14 23.15 -2.95
C VAL A 114 8.12 22.54 -1.56
N VAL A 115 8.63 21.32 -1.40
CA VAL A 115 8.80 20.66 -0.11
C VAL A 115 9.72 21.47 0.81
N ASP A 116 10.88 21.91 0.30
CA ASP A 116 11.84 22.69 1.07
C ASP A 116 11.24 24.02 1.53
N ARG A 117 10.56 24.73 0.61
CA ARG A 117 9.88 25.99 0.92
C ARG A 117 8.78 25.84 1.98
N ILE A 118 7.96 24.79 1.89
CA ILE A 118 6.94 24.50 2.91
C ILE A 118 7.62 24.15 4.24
N GLY A 119 8.73 23.41 4.19
CA GLY A 119 9.53 23.07 5.36
C GLY A 119 10.04 24.30 6.10
N GLU A 120 10.61 25.25 5.38
CA GLU A 120 11.10 26.53 5.91
C GLU A 120 9.95 27.40 6.47
N GLU A 121 8.86 27.57 5.72
CA GLU A 121 7.77 28.50 6.06
C GLU A 121 6.94 28.04 7.28
N TYR A 122 6.81 26.73 7.46
CA TYR A 122 5.96 26.11 8.49
C TYR A 122 6.77 25.36 9.56
N GLY A 123 8.10 25.38 9.49
CA GLY A 123 8.97 24.67 10.44
C GLY A 123 8.78 23.15 10.38
N LEU A 124 8.42 22.64 9.21
CA LEU A 124 8.15 21.23 8.98
C LEU A 124 9.42 20.56 8.47
N LYS A 125 9.77 19.43 9.09
CA LYS A 125 10.82 18.55 8.59
C LYS A 125 10.18 17.28 8.04
N TYR A 126 10.73 16.75 6.94
CA TYR A 126 10.33 15.47 6.34
C TYR A 126 8.84 15.40 6.01
N ILE A 127 8.43 16.08 4.93
CA ILE A 127 7.04 16.12 4.48
C ILE A 127 6.86 15.39 3.15
N LYS A 128 5.67 14.80 2.98
CA LYS A 128 5.20 14.29 1.69
C LYS A 128 4.02 15.12 1.22
N LEU A 129 3.95 15.35 -0.08
CA LEU A 129 2.83 16.04 -0.72
C LEU A 129 1.91 15.02 -1.37
N ILE A 130 0.61 15.08 -1.05
CA ILE A 130 -0.41 14.18 -1.58
C ILE A 130 -1.46 15.00 -2.35
N LEU A 131 -1.74 14.59 -3.58
CA LEU A 131 -2.77 15.16 -4.44
C LEU A 131 -3.69 14.05 -4.93
N ASN A 132 -5.01 14.15 -4.66
CA ASN A 132 -6.04 13.22 -5.12
C ASN A 132 -5.67 11.73 -4.91
N GLY A 133 -5.16 11.41 -3.72
CA GLY A 133 -4.77 10.04 -3.37
C GLY A 133 -3.44 9.56 -3.95
N LYS A 134 -2.68 10.43 -4.62
CA LYS A 134 -1.34 10.12 -5.13
C LYS A 134 -0.30 10.90 -4.34
N THR A 135 0.72 10.19 -3.86
CA THR A 135 1.92 10.82 -3.31
C THR A 135 2.74 11.37 -4.48
N LEU A 136 3.13 12.63 -4.42
CA LEU A 136 3.94 13.26 -5.45
C LEU A 136 5.41 12.80 -5.34
N SER A 137 6.01 12.53 -6.48
CA SER A 137 7.42 12.20 -6.64
C SER A 137 8.27 13.47 -6.55
N VAL A 138 9.29 13.45 -5.69
CA VAL A 138 10.19 14.61 -5.45
C VAL A 138 11.03 14.97 -6.68
N ASP A 139 11.34 13.99 -7.53
CA ASP A 139 12.20 14.13 -8.72
C ASP A 139 11.48 14.67 -9.95
N GLN A 140 10.16 14.89 -9.86
CA GLN A 140 9.32 15.32 -10.98
C GLN A 140 8.75 16.72 -10.75
N ARG A 141 8.31 17.36 -11.82
CA ARG A 141 7.69 18.69 -11.77
C ARG A 141 6.27 18.61 -11.22
N LEU A 142 5.74 19.73 -10.73
CA LEU A 142 4.35 19.80 -10.24
C LEU A 142 3.33 19.58 -11.37
N ASP A 143 3.52 20.24 -12.52
CA ASP A 143 2.63 20.19 -13.68
C ASP A 143 2.52 18.78 -14.30
N GLU A 144 3.64 18.05 -14.39
CA GLU A 144 3.72 16.66 -14.86
C GLU A 144 2.88 15.69 -14.02
N GLN A 145 2.66 16.03 -12.74
CA GLN A 145 1.92 15.20 -11.78
C GLN A 145 0.47 15.66 -11.58
N GLY A 146 -0.02 16.54 -12.46
CA GLY A 146 -1.41 16.97 -12.49
C GLY A 146 -1.75 18.09 -11.50
N VAL A 147 -0.75 18.76 -10.93
CA VAL A 147 -0.95 19.96 -10.10
C VAL A 147 -1.38 21.11 -11.02
N LYS A 148 -2.49 21.76 -10.67
CA LYS A 148 -3.07 22.91 -11.37
C LYS A 148 -3.19 24.10 -10.43
N ASN A 149 -3.44 25.29 -10.98
CA ASN A 149 -3.79 26.45 -10.17
C ASN A 149 -5.01 26.17 -9.27
N HIS A 150 -4.94 26.56 -7.99
CA HIS A 150 -5.91 26.26 -6.93
C HIS A 150 -6.04 24.78 -6.57
N SER A 151 -5.03 23.95 -6.86
CA SER A 151 -5.01 22.58 -6.36
C SER A 151 -4.91 22.57 -4.84
N LYS A 152 -5.62 21.62 -4.23
CA LYS A 152 -5.54 21.34 -2.80
C LYS A 152 -4.53 20.21 -2.59
N MET A 153 -3.50 20.49 -1.81
CA MET A 153 -2.42 19.55 -1.55
C MET A 153 -2.35 19.25 -0.07
N MET A 154 -2.38 17.97 0.27
CA MET A 154 -2.19 17.53 1.63
C MET A 154 -0.70 17.46 1.94
N VAL A 155 -0.29 18.15 3.00
CA VAL A 155 1.06 18.09 3.55
C VAL A 155 1.05 17.08 4.67
N LEU A 156 1.70 15.96 4.44
CA LEU A 156 1.82 14.90 5.42
C LEU A 156 3.15 15.04 6.15
N LYS A 157 3.10 15.28 7.46
CA LYS A 157 4.30 15.23 8.29
C LYS A 157 4.63 13.76 8.55
N VAL A 158 5.81 13.36 8.15
CA VAL A 158 6.30 12.01 8.46
C VAL A 158 6.81 12.04 9.90
N SER A 159 6.23 11.22 10.77
CA SER A 159 6.58 11.22 12.19
C SER A 159 7.93 10.54 12.46
N ASP A 160 8.73 11.17 13.30
CA ASP A 160 10.05 10.76 13.82
C ASP A 160 9.97 9.58 14.82
N THR A 161 9.03 8.64 14.65
CA THR A 161 8.82 7.55 15.62
C THR A 161 9.75 6.37 15.37
N GLU A 162 11.03 6.65 15.54
CA GLU A 162 12.08 5.81 16.14
C GLU A 162 13.19 6.68 16.77
N LEU A 163 12.95 8.00 16.91
CA LEU A 163 13.99 8.97 17.24
C LEU A 163 14.13 9.30 18.73
N LYS A 164 14.13 8.26 19.58
CA LYS A 164 14.64 8.35 20.96
C LYS A 164 15.52 7.16 21.37
N GLN A 165 16.14 6.49 20.41
CA GLN A 165 17.36 5.74 20.67
C GLN A 165 18.49 6.26 19.79
N GLN A 166 19.30 7.10 20.45
CA GLN A 166 20.66 7.52 20.13
C GLN A 166 20.82 8.75 19.21
N LEU A 167 21.72 9.62 19.67
CA LEU A 167 22.06 10.94 19.14
C LEU A 167 23.14 10.82 18.07
N SER A 168 23.14 11.80 17.15
CA SER A 168 23.97 12.00 15.93
C SER A 168 23.72 10.95 14.84
N GLU A 169 23.47 11.29 13.58
CA GLU A 169 24.07 12.35 12.77
C GLU A 169 23.03 13.14 11.94
N GLU A 170 23.31 14.41 11.69
CA GLU A 170 22.42 15.38 11.02
C GLU A 170 22.30 15.20 9.49
N GLU A 171 22.75 14.08 8.91
CA GLU A 171 22.63 13.75 7.48
C GLU A 171 21.82 12.47 7.17
N GLU A 172 21.35 11.71 8.16
CA GLU A 172 20.76 10.37 7.94
C GLU A 172 19.22 10.32 7.77
N LYS A 173 18.53 11.46 7.71
CA LYS A 173 17.06 11.51 7.90
C LYS A 173 16.21 11.63 6.63
N THR A 174 16.80 11.90 5.48
CA THR A 174 16.15 11.78 4.16
C THR A 174 15.91 10.31 3.76
N LYS A 175 16.57 9.38 4.45
CA LYS A 175 16.64 7.96 4.15
C LYS A 175 15.58 7.11 4.87
N ASN A 176 15.36 7.29 6.18
CA ASN A 176 14.65 6.30 7.02
C ASN A 176 13.19 5.91 6.66
N GLN A 177 12.33 6.78 6.10
CA GLN A 177 10.94 6.39 5.74
C GLN A 177 10.81 5.92 4.28
N ASN A 178 11.54 6.53 3.34
CA ASN A 178 11.65 5.94 2.01
C ASN A 178 12.33 4.59 2.12
N GLU A 179 13.33 4.45 2.99
CA GLU A 179 13.87 3.16 3.41
C GLU A 179 12.82 2.32 4.11
N SER A 180 12.08 2.77 5.12
CA SER A 180 11.06 1.92 5.77
C SER A 180 10.05 1.34 4.76
N ILE A 181 9.58 2.16 3.83
CA ILE A 181 8.65 1.69 2.80
C ILE A 181 9.37 0.83 1.76
N GLN A 182 10.58 1.20 1.32
CA GLN A 182 11.41 0.39 0.41
C GLN A 182 11.84 -0.93 1.05
N ARG A 183 12.06 -0.97 2.35
CA ARG A 183 12.41 -2.14 3.18
C ARG A 183 11.21 -3.05 3.28
N THR A 184 10.04 -2.51 3.61
CA THR A 184 8.77 -3.25 3.59
C THR A 184 8.52 -3.82 2.19
N GLN A 185 8.66 -2.99 1.15
CA GLN A 185 8.50 -3.39 -0.24
C GLN A 185 9.52 -4.45 -0.65
N LYS A 186 10.80 -4.29 -0.29
CA LYS A 186 11.89 -5.24 -0.58
C LYS A 186 11.65 -6.56 0.17
N GLY A 187 11.25 -6.53 1.43
CA GLY A 187 10.92 -7.72 2.22
C GLY A 187 9.77 -8.52 1.61
N PHE A 188 8.66 -7.86 1.23
CA PHE A 188 7.57 -8.52 0.52
C PHE A 188 7.94 -8.93 -0.91
N GLN A 189 8.82 -8.20 -1.58
CA GLN A 189 9.34 -8.58 -2.89
C GLN A 189 10.16 -9.88 -2.80
N ILE A 190 11.05 -9.97 -1.82
CA ILE A 190 11.82 -11.19 -1.54
C ILE A 190 10.85 -12.35 -1.24
N LEU A 191 9.85 -12.14 -0.37
CA LEU A 191 8.83 -13.16 -0.06
C LEU A 191 8.03 -13.59 -1.29
N SER A 192 7.76 -12.68 -2.23
CA SER A 192 7.03 -12.97 -3.47
C SER A 192 7.84 -13.79 -4.48
N GLU A 193 9.17 -13.68 -4.44
CA GLU A 193 10.11 -14.37 -5.34
C GLU A 193 10.53 -15.74 -4.78
N ARG A 194 10.34 -15.99 -3.48
CA ARG A 194 10.60 -17.29 -2.86
C ARG A 194 9.58 -18.33 -3.35
N ASP A 195 10.10 -19.41 -3.92
CA ASP A 195 9.33 -20.54 -4.44
C ASP A 195 9.05 -21.63 -3.38
N GLY A 196 9.63 -21.50 -2.18
CA GLY A 196 9.53 -22.49 -1.11
C GLY A 196 10.42 -23.73 -1.33
N SER A 197 11.46 -23.61 -2.14
CA SER A 197 12.47 -24.67 -2.36
C SER A 197 13.38 -24.92 -1.15
N GLU A 198 13.57 -23.92 -0.29
CA GLU A 198 14.39 -24.00 0.91
C GLU A 198 13.53 -24.21 2.17
N ASP A 199 13.95 -25.16 3.01
CA ASP A 199 13.12 -25.61 4.14
C ASP A 199 13.07 -24.60 5.30
N THR A 200 14.08 -23.75 5.41
CA THR A 200 14.19 -22.73 6.47
C THR A 200 13.61 -21.38 6.06
N SER A 201 13.31 -21.16 4.77
CA SER A 201 12.87 -19.85 4.30
C SER A 201 11.33 -19.76 4.21
N PRO A 202 10.71 -18.78 4.88
CA PRO A 202 9.28 -18.53 4.72
C PRO A 202 8.98 -18.04 3.30
N PHE A 203 7.86 -18.50 2.73
CA PHE A 203 7.33 -18.09 1.42
C PHE A 203 5.82 -17.82 1.53
N LEU A 204 5.26 -17.06 0.58
CA LEU A 204 3.84 -16.71 0.55
C LEU A 204 3.11 -17.43 -0.60
N GLU A 205 1.95 -18.00 -0.27
CA GLU A 205 1.03 -18.61 -1.23
C GLU A 205 -0.33 -17.93 -1.15
N ILE A 206 -0.93 -17.65 -2.31
CA ILE A 206 -2.25 -17.03 -2.40
C ILE A 206 -3.27 -18.16 -2.54
N ALA A 207 -4.20 -18.22 -1.60
CA ALA A 207 -5.24 -19.23 -1.56
C ALA A 207 -6.64 -18.61 -1.49
N ASP A 208 -7.66 -19.40 -1.83
CA ASP A 208 -9.06 -19.07 -1.58
C ASP A 208 -9.41 -19.20 -0.08
N GLN A 209 -10.66 -18.87 0.29
CA GLN A 209 -11.12 -18.99 1.69
C GLN A 209 -11.15 -20.42 2.26
N ARG A 210 -10.80 -21.44 1.47
CA ARG A 210 -10.70 -22.85 1.89
C ARG A 210 -9.25 -23.34 1.92
N GLY A 211 -8.27 -22.47 1.67
CA GLY A 211 -6.85 -22.81 1.63
C GLY A 211 -6.43 -23.54 0.34
N ASN A 212 -7.20 -23.41 -0.75
CA ASN A 212 -6.80 -23.94 -2.05
C ASN A 212 -5.97 -22.89 -2.81
N PRO A 213 -4.79 -23.24 -3.33
CA PRO A 213 -3.96 -22.32 -4.10
C PRO A 213 -4.69 -21.78 -5.35
N LEU A 214 -4.59 -20.47 -5.58
CA LEU A 214 -5.14 -19.82 -6.76
C LEU A 214 -4.11 -19.78 -7.90
N LYS A 215 -4.54 -20.16 -9.10
CA LYS A 215 -3.72 -20.08 -10.33
C LYS A 215 -3.78 -18.65 -10.88
N ILE A 216 -2.79 -17.84 -10.52
CA ILE A 216 -2.65 -16.43 -10.91
C ILE A 216 -1.34 -16.27 -11.69
N PRO A 217 -1.30 -15.46 -12.78
CA PRO A 217 -0.06 -15.13 -13.49
C PRO A 217 1.02 -14.61 -12.53
N HIS A 218 2.29 -14.93 -12.79
CA HIS A 218 3.39 -14.61 -11.87
C HIS A 218 3.51 -13.11 -11.55
N GLU A 219 3.40 -12.24 -12.56
CA GLU A 219 3.47 -10.78 -12.37
C GLU A 219 2.32 -10.25 -11.51
N GLU A 220 1.11 -10.75 -11.74
CA GLU A 220 -0.08 -10.39 -10.97
C GLU A 220 0.00 -10.94 -9.54
N LYS A 221 0.50 -12.17 -9.35
CA LYS A 221 0.76 -12.76 -8.04
C LYS A 221 1.74 -11.90 -7.23
N LYS A 222 2.82 -11.45 -7.86
CA LYS A 222 3.82 -10.56 -7.23
C LYS A 222 3.18 -9.23 -6.80
N ALA A 223 2.44 -8.58 -7.69
CA ALA A 223 1.75 -7.34 -7.39
C ALA A 223 0.74 -7.51 -6.23
N LEU A 224 0.00 -8.62 -6.21
CA LEU A 224 -0.99 -8.91 -5.18
C LEU A 224 -0.36 -9.15 -3.80
N ILE A 225 0.75 -9.91 -3.74
CA ILE A 225 1.49 -10.14 -2.49
C ILE A 225 2.00 -8.81 -1.93
N LEU A 226 2.60 -7.97 -2.76
CA LEU A 226 3.08 -6.64 -2.36
C LEU A 226 1.92 -5.77 -1.87
N ALA A 227 0.79 -5.77 -2.58
CA ALA A 227 -0.37 -4.97 -2.23
C ALA A 227 -0.97 -5.38 -0.87
N MET A 228 -1.18 -6.68 -0.65
CA MET A 228 -1.71 -7.21 0.61
C MET A 228 -0.74 -6.99 1.77
N GLY A 229 0.56 -7.17 1.52
CA GLY A 229 1.59 -6.95 2.53
C GLY A 229 1.67 -5.49 3.00
N LEU A 230 1.71 -4.55 2.05
CA LEU A 230 1.72 -3.12 2.35
C LEU A 230 0.41 -2.68 3.02
N HIS A 231 -0.73 -3.24 2.64
CA HIS A 231 -2.01 -2.98 3.29
C HIS A 231 -1.96 -3.42 4.76
N GLU A 232 -1.42 -4.61 5.03
CA GLU A 232 -1.30 -5.12 6.38
C GLU A 232 -0.33 -4.30 7.26
N LYS A 233 0.81 -3.88 6.70
CA LYS A 233 1.70 -2.89 7.35
C LYS A 233 0.94 -1.61 7.71
N GLY A 234 0.14 -1.10 6.76
CA GLY A 234 -0.72 0.05 6.96
C GLY A 234 -1.69 -0.14 8.13
N ARG A 235 -2.35 -1.31 8.23
CA ARG A 235 -3.27 -1.64 9.34
C ARG A 235 -2.55 -1.74 10.68
N SER A 236 -1.37 -2.36 10.73
CA SER A 236 -0.51 -2.40 11.92
C SER A 236 -0.21 -0.99 12.45
N LEU A 237 0.14 -0.06 11.55
CA LEU A 237 0.38 1.35 11.89
C LEU A 237 -0.90 2.08 12.32
N MET A 238 -2.05 1.81 11.70
CA MET A 238 -3.35 2.36 12.13
C MET A 238 -3.69 1.94 13.55
N LYS A 239 -3.46 0.68 13.94
CA LYS A 239 -3.66 0.20 15.33
C LYS A 239 -2.77 0.95 16.33
N LYS A 240 -1.56 1.33 15.92
CA LYS A 240 -0.63 2.17 16.69
C LYS A 240 -0.99 3.68 16.63
N LYS A 241 -2.09 4.05 15.96
CA LYS A 241 -2.55 5.43 15.72
C LYS A 241 -1.55 6.29 14.95
N GLN A 242 -0.63 5.67 14.20
CA GLN A 242 0.34 6.33 13.33
C GLN A 242 -0.26 6.50 11.93
N PHE A 243 -1.33 7.31 11.85
CA PHE A 243 -2.11 7.46 10.62
C PHE A 243 -1.32 8.06 9.45
N ASP A 244 -0.32 8.90 9.73
CA ASP A 244 0.53 9.48 8.69
C ASP A 244 1.35 8.40 7.97
N ASN A 245 2.07 7.58 8.74
CA ASN A 245 2.87 6.48 8.20
C ASN A 245 1.99 5.38 7.59
N ALA A 246 0.83 5.10 8.20
CA ALA A 246 -0.13 4.16 7.66
C ALA A 246 -0.59 4.58 6.25
N LEU A 247 -1.00 5.84 6.08
CA LEU A 247 -1.47 6.36 4.80
C LEU A 247 -0.44 6.18 3.69
N CYS A 248 0.85 6.38 3.96
CA CYS A 248 1.91 6.15 2.98
C CYS A 248 1.92 4.71 2.45
N HIS A 249 1.82 3.72 3.34
CA HIS A 249 1.81 2.30 2.95
C HIS A 249 0.52 1.92 2.23
N LEU A 250 -0.63 2.43 2.70
CA LEU A 250 -1.92 2.16 2.07
C LEU A 250 -2.01 2.73 0.64
N LEU A 251 -1.47 3.93 0.40
CA LEU A 251 -1.44 4.51 -0.96
C LEU A 251 -0.51 3.72 -1.89
N GLN A 252 0.58 3.13 -1.38
CA GLN A 252 1.40 2.23 -2.19
C GLN A 252 0.74 0.89 -2.45
N ALA A 253 0.02 0.34 -1.45
CA ALA A 253 -0.82 -0.84 -1.64
C ALA A 253 -1.84 -0.59 -2.77
N ASP A 254 -2.47 0.59 -2.80
CA ASP A 254 -3.46 0.99 -3.82
C ASP A 254 -2.84 1.00 -5.23
N GLN A 255 -1.60 1.50 -5.35
CA GLN A 255 -0.84 1.45 -6.60
C GLN A 255 -0.52 0.02 -7.04
N GLN A 256 -0.16 -0.89 -6.13
CA GLN A 256 0.12 -2.28 -6.48
C GLN A 256 -1.17 -3.04 -6.84
N PHE A 257 -2.27 -2.83 -6.12
CA PHE A 257 -3.57 -3.38 -6.50
C PHE A 257 -4.02 -2.91 -7.88
N SER A 258 -3.72 -1.66 -8.27
CA SER A 258 -4.08 -1.14 -9.60
C SER A 258 -3.36 -1.86 -10.76
N LYS A 259 -2.31 -2.63 -10.49
CA LYS A 259 -1.62 -3.48 -11.47
C LYS A 259 -2.27 -4.86 -11.64
N CYS A 260 -3.18 -5.24 -10.75
CA CYS A 260 -3.90 -6.51 -10.81
C CYS A 260 -5.08 -6.42 -11.78
N GLY A 261 -5.49 -7.56 -12.35
CA GLY A 261 -6.60 -7.66 -13.28
C GLY A 261 -7.95 -7.36 -12.64
N SER A 262 -8.85 -6.72 -13.40
CA SER A 262 -10.16 -6.31 -12.91
C SER A 262 -11.06 -7.47 -12.48
N ALA A 263 -10.91 -8.65 -13.08
CA ALA A 263 -11.65 -9.85 -12.70
C ALA A 263 -11.30 -10.32 -11.28
N LEU A 264 -10.01 -10.31 -10.94
CA LEU A 264 -9.55 -10.67 -9.60
C LEU A 264 -10.01 -9.62 -8.58
N LEU A 265 -9.77 -8.34 -8.85
CA LEU A 265 -10.13 -7.23 -7.96
C LEU A 265 -11.63 -7.12 -7.68
N SER A 266 -12.48 -7.53 -8.62
CA SER A 266 -13.94 -7.50 -8.45
C SER A 266 -14.52 -8.76 -7.79
N SER A 267 -13.70 -9.79 -7.60
CA SER A 267 -14.11 -11.07 -7.00
C SER A 267 -13.86 -11.16 -5.50
N VAL A 268 -12.98 -10.30 -4.97
CA VAL A 268 -12.55 -10.27 -3.56
C VAL A 268 -12.73 -8.88 -2.96
N ASP A 269 -12.93 -8.82 -1.64
CA ASP A 269 -13.18 -7.60 -0.88
C ASP A 269 -11.91 -6.85 -0.44
N ASN A 270 -10.72 -7.49 -0.52
CA ASN A 270 -9.45 -6.91 -0.06
C ASN A 270 -9.21 -5.48 -0.59
N PHE A 271 -9.50 -5.26 -1.88
CA PHE A 271 -9.32 -3.95 -2.50
C PHE A 271 -10.30 -2.90 -1.92
N ALA A 272 -11.55 -3.28 -1.65
CA ALA A 272 -12.55 -2.41 -1.02
C ALA A 272 -12.21 -2.07 0.42
N VAL A 273 -11.70 -3.04 1.18
CA VAL A 273 -11.21 -2.81 2.55
C VAL A 273 -10.06 -1.81 2.55
N LEU A 274 -9.13 -1.91 1.60
CA LEU A 274 -8.06 -0.92 1.45
C LEU A 274 -8.61 0.49 1.18
N GLN A 275 -9.59 0.63 0.26
CA GLN A 275 -10.20 1.94 -0.01
C GLN A 275 -10.83 2.54 1.25
N LEU A 276 -11.49 1.70 2.05
CA LEU A 276 -12.12 2.09 3.30
C LEU A 276 -11.08 2.56 4.34
N ASP A 277 -9.97 1.83 4.47
CA ASP A 277 -8.88 2.17 5.39
C ASP A 277 -8.16 3.48 5.01
N ILE A 278 -7.98 3.74 3.71
CA ILE A 278 -7.41 5.01 3.22
C ILE A 278 -8.31 6.18 3.64
N VAL A 279 -9.62 6.07 3.47
CA VAL A 279 -10.56 7.13 3.86
C VAL A 279 -10.64 7.28 5.38
N TRP A 280 -10.47 6.18 6.13
CA TRP A 280 -10.33 6.25 7.59
C TRP A 280 -9.08 7.05 8.00
N CYS A 281 -7.95 6.85 7.33
CA CYS A 281 -6.76 7.67 7.53
C CYS A 281 -7.00 9.15 7.17
N TYR A 282 -7.68 9.45 6.06
CA TYR A 282 -8.08 10.83 5.74
C TYR A 282 -8.95 11.44 6.83
N ARG A 283 -9.85 10.66 7.43
CA ARG A 283 -10.65 11.11 8.59
C ARG A 283 -9.76 11.44 9.77
N ALA A 284 -8.86 10.53 10.14
CA ALA A 284 -7.99 10.71 11.30
C ALA A 284 -7.10 11.95 11.14
N LEU A 285 -6.66 12.22 9.91
CA LEU A 285 -5.81 13.36 9.55
C LEU A 285 -6.59 14.65 9.24
N GLU A 286 -7.93 14.67 9.39
CA GLU A 286 -8.82 15.80 9.06
C GLU A 286 -8.72 16.28 7.60
N ALA A 287 -8.42 15.37 6.68
CA ALA A 287 -8.19 15.64 5.26
C ALA A 287 -9.37 15.32 4.33
N LEU A 288 -10.48 14.83 4.89
CA LEU A 288 -11.67 14.39 4.14
C LEU A 288 -12.23 15.44 3.16
N SER A 289 -12.23 16.72 3.55
CA SER A 289 -12.84 17.81 2.77
C SER A 289 -12.02 18.28 1.56
N CYS A 290 -10.77 17.84 1.47
CA CYS A 290 -9.81 18.34 0.48
C CYS A 290 -9.55 17.37 -0.66
N LEU A 291 -10.09 16.16 -0.57
CA LEU A 291 -9.85 15.08 -1.51
C LEU A 291 -11.19 14.62 -2.07
N GLU A 292 -11.54 15.08 -3.28
CA GLU A 292 -12.64 14.50 -4.08
C GLU A 292 -12.50 12.96 -4.19
N ASP A 293 -11.26 12.49 -4.09
CA ASP A 293 -10.86 11.10 -3.98
C ASP A 293 -11.55 10.34 -2.83
N GLY A 294 -11.83 10.96 -1.68
CA GLY A 294 -12.51 10.28 -0.57
C GLY A 294 -13.89 9.73 -0.98
N LYS A 295 -14.64 10.49 -1.79
CA LYS A 295 -15.97 10.09 -2.27
C LYS A 295 -15.88 8.91 -3.23
N SER A 296 -15.00 8.99 -4.23
CA SER A 296 -14.82 7.93 -5.22
C SER A 296 -14.33 6.63 -4.58
N ARG A 297 -13.45 6.72 -3.57
CA ARG A 297 -12.98 5.56 -2.79
C ARG A 297 -14.10 4.87 -2.02
N LEU A 298 -14.95 5.64 -1.31
CA LEU A 298 -16.09 5.06 -0.60
C LEU A 298 -17.10 4.43 -1.56
N GLN A 299 -17.33 5.03 -2.73
CA GLN A 299 -18.21 4.46 -3.75
C GLN A 299 -17.65 3.13 -4.29
N ARG A 300 -16.35 3.10 -4.64
CA ARG A 300 -15.68 1.86 -5.08
C ARG A 300 -15.73 0.76 -4.01
N ALA A 301 -15.59 1.13 -2.74
CA ALA A 301 -15.71 0.19 -1.63
C ALA A 301 -17.13 -0.37 -1.52
N GLU A 302 -18.15 0.49 -1.60
CA GLU A 302 -19.56 0.08 -1.55
C GLU A 302 -19.92 -0.85 -2.72
N ASP A 303 -19.60 -0.46 -3.96
CA ASP A 303 -19.88 -1.26 -5.17
C ASP A 303 -19.24 -2.65 -5.06
N CYS A 304 -17.99 -2.71 -4.61
CA CYS A 304 -17.26 -3.96 -4.45
C CYS A 304 -17.83 -4.81 -3.30
N PHE A 305 -18.21 -4.24 -2.16
CA PHE A 305 -18.86 -4.99 -1.08
C PHE A 305 -20.22 -5.54 -1.52
N LEU A 306 -21.04 -4.76 -2.23
CA LEU A 306 -22.32 -5.24 -2.75
C LEU A 306 -22.13 -6.37 -3.77
N GLN A 307 -21.10 -6.30 -4.60
CA GLN A 307 -20.76 -7.37 -5.55
C GLN A 307 -20.23 -8.63 -4.86
N CYS A 308 -19.35 -8.48 -3.85
CA CYS A 308 -18.72 -9.59 -3.14
C CYS A 308 -19.68 -10.30 -2.17
N TYR A 309 -20.51 -9.53 -1.45
CA TYR A 309 -21.39 -10.05 -0.41
C TYR A 309 -22.84 -10.23 -0.87
N GLY A 310 -23.25 -9.57 -1.96
CA GLY A 310 -24.64 -9.47 -2.40
C GLY A 310 -25.36 -8.29 -1.74
N GLU A 311 -26.38 -7.74 -2.40
CA GLU A 311 -27.13 -6.55 -1.93
C GLU A 311 -27.73 -6.70 -0.52
N GLN A 312 -28.12 -7.93 -0.14
CA GLN A 312 -28.64 -8.30 1.17
C GLN A 312 -27.67 -9.25 1.90
N GLN A 313 -26.38 -9.21 1.55
CA GLN A 313 -25.35 -10.11 2.08
C GLN A 313 -25.63 -11.60 1.85
N GLN A 314 -26.51 -11.93 0.91
CA GLN A 314 -26.95 -13.29 0.62
C GLN A 314 -25.79 -14.20 0.17
N ARG A 315 -24.83 -13.66 -0.57
CA ARG A 315 -23.66 -14.42 -1.03
C ARG A 315 -22.71 -14.70 0.13
N LEU A 316 -22.53 -13.73 1.03
CA LEU A 316 -21.76 -13.91 2.25
C LEU A 316 -22.37 -15.00 3.14
N LEU A 317 -23.69 -14.95 3.35
CA LEU A 317 -24.42 -15.96 4.10
C LEU A 317 -24.28 -17.36 3.48
N MET A 318 -24.37 -17.48 2.14
CA MET A 318 -24.19 -18.76 1.44
C MET A 318 -22.75 -19.32 1.58
N ILE A 319 -21.74 -18.45 1.64
CA ILE A 319 -20.34 -18.88 1.67
C ILE A 319 -19.87 -19.19 3.10
N LYS A 320 -20.21 -18.34 4.08
CA LYS A 320 -19.70 -18.41 5.45
C LYS A 320 -20.73 -18.90 6.47
N GLY A 321 -22.01 -18.97 6.12
CA GLY A 321 -23.10 -19.35 7.03
C GLY A 321 -23.50 -18.25 8.03
N ASN A 322 -22.77 -17.14 8.07
CA ASN A 322 -23.08 -15.96 8.87
C ASN A 322 -22.67 -14.68 8.12
N THR A 323 -23.17 -13.53 8.56
CA THR A 323 -22.84 -12.22 7.98
C THR A 323 -22.33 -11.21 9.01
N GLY A 324 -22.47 -11.51 10.30
CA GLY A 324 -22.30 -10.53 11.37
C GLY A 324 -20.88 -10.02 11.56
N ARG A 325 -19.85 -10.68 11.01
CA ARG A 325 -18.46 -10.21 11.12
C ARG A 325 -18.18 -9.06 10.16
N GLU A 326 -18.57 -9.22 8.90
CA GLU A 326 -18.34 -8.26 7.82
C GLU A 326 -19.25 -7.03 7.91
N GLU A 327 -20.36 -7.11 8.66
CA GLU A 327 -21.22 -5.96 8.96
C GLU A 327 -20.46 -4.78 9.59
N VAL A 328 -19.34 -5.06 10.26
CA VAL A 328 -18.43 -4.05 10.80
C VAL A 328 -17.84 -3.15 9.69
N LEU A 329 -17.58 -3.71 8.51
CA LEU A 329 -17.09 -2.95 7.35
C LEU A 329 -18.16 -2.00 6.82
N PHE A 330 -19.42 -2.45 6.74
CA PHE A 330 -20.56 -1.62 6.36
C PHE A 330 -20.83 -0.51 7.36
N LEU A 331 -20.68 -0.79 8.66
CA LEU A 331 -20.79 0.22 9.71
C LEU A 331 -19.77 1.34 9.47
N ARG A 332 -18.50 1.00 9.26
CA ARG A 332 -17.44 1.99 8.99
C ARG A 332 -17.67 2.72 7.66
N LEU A 333 -18.11 2.03 6.60
CA LEU A 333 -18.47 2.62 5.31
C LEU A 333 -19.57 3.67 5.46
N TYR A 334 -20.72 3.31 6.03
CA TYR A 334 -21.85 4.23 6.18
C TYR A 334 -21.53 5.38 7.13
N LEU A 335 -20.67 5.16 8.13
CA LEU A 335 -20.22 6.22 9.03
C LEU A 335 -19.35 7.26 8.31
N LEU A 336 -18.41 6.81 7.48
CA LEU A 336 -17.60 7.69 6.64
C LEU A 336 -18.44 8.40 5.57
N GLN A 337 -19.41 7.71 4.95
CA GLN A 337 -20.36 8.32 4.01
C GLN A 337 -21.26 9.38 4.68
N SER A 338 -21.69 9.12 5.91
CA SER A 338 -22.45 10.09 6.72
C SER A 338 -21.62 11.35 6.98
N LEU A 339 -20.36 11.17 7.38
CA LEU A 339 -19.43 12.27 7.61
C LEU A 339 -19.15 13.07 6.33
N LEU A 340 -18.91 12.40 5.20
CA LEU A 340 -18.71 13.04 3.90
C LEU A 340 -19.94 13.84 3.48
N SER A 341 -21.13 13.23 3.55
CA SER A 341 -22.40 13.89 3.20
C SER A 341 -22.64 15.13 4.06
N TYR A 342 -22.27 15.07 5.34
CA TYR A 342 -22.33 16.21 6.23
C TYR A 342 -21.36 17.31 5.79
N ILE A 343 -20.09 17.00 5.49
CA ILE A 343 -19.13 17.99 5.01
C ILE A 343 -19.59 18.64 3.68
N GLU A 344 -20.25 17.89 2.81
CA GLU A 344 -20.85 18.37 1.54
C GLU A 344 -22.11 19.24 1.75
N GLY A 345 -22.59 19.39 2.98
CA GLY A 345 -23.79 20.19 3.29
C GLY A 345 -25.12 19.43 3.15
N ASN A 346 -25.09 18.13 2.86
CA ASN A 346 -26.29 17.30 2.71
C ASN A 346 -26.65 16.57 4.02
N ASP A 347 -27.27 17.31 4.94
CA ASP A 347 -27.70 16.80 6.24
C ASP A 347 -28.71 15.65 6.15
N ALA A 348 -29.59 15.66 5.14
CA ALA A 348 -30.60 14.63 4.96
C ALA A 348 -29.95 13.28 4.66
N GLN A 349 -29.01 13.24 3.71
CA GLN A 349 -28.25 12.03 3.40
C GLN A 349 -27.35 11.62 4.57
N ALA A 350 -26.72 12.60 5.26
CA ALA A 350 -25.92 12.31 6.43
C ALA A 350 -26.72 11.61 7.53
N ARG A 351 -27.95 12.08 7.84
CA ARG A 351 -28.87 11.44 8.79
C ARG A 351 -29.32 10.06 8.33
N HIS A 352 -29.63 9.92 7.04
CA HIS A 352 -30.03 8.62 6.48
C HIS A 352 -28.93 7.57 6.67
N GLN A 353 -27.68 7.91 6.32
CA GLN A 353 -26.56 6.99 6.53
C GLN A 353 -26.27 6.76 8.01
N LEU A 354 -26.37 7.80 8.86
CA LEU A 354 -26.17 7.64 10.30
C LEU A 354 -27.22 6.70 10.94
N SER A 355 -28.47 6.73 10.47
CA SER A 355 -29.50 5.79 10.93
C SER A 355 -29.15 4.33 10.63
N LYS A 356 -28.57 4.05 9.45
CA LYS A 356 -28.05 2.71 9.13
C LYS A 356 -26.89 2.32 10.06
N VAL A 357 -25.99 3.26 10.34
CA VAL A 357 -24.87 3.07 11.28
C VAL A 357 -25.39 2.74 12.67
N GLU A 358 -26.39 3.46 13.18
CA GLU A 358 -26.97 3.21 14.50
C GLU A 358 -27.62 1.82 14.60
N SER A 359 -28.36 1.42 13.57
CA SER A 359 -28.93 0.08 13.48
C SER A 359 -27.85 -1.00 13.51
N LEU A 360 -26.80 -0.87 12.69
CA LEU A 360 -25.65 -1.79 12.70
C LEU A 360 -24.92 -1.78 14.04
N TYR A 361 -24.65 -0.60 14.60
CA TYR A 361 -23.93 -0.44 15.86
C TYR A 361 -24.69 -1.12 17.01
N SER A 362 -26.02 -1.01 17.06
CA SER A 362 -26.83 -1.66 18.08
C SER A 362 -26.74 -3.20 18.06
N ARG A 363 -26.48 -3.80 16.89
CA ARG A 363 -26.33 -5.25 16.73
C ARG A 363 -24.89 -5.72 16.94
N LEU A 364 -23.92 -4.88 16.59
CA LEU A 364 -22.48 -5.20 16.65
C LEU A 364 -21.83 -4.84 17.99
N CYS A 365 -22.45 -3.95 18.77
CA CYS A 365 -22.04 -3.64 20.13
C CYS A 365 -22.35 -4.84 21.02
N LEU A 366 -21.31 -5.43 21.60
CA LEU A 366 -21.43 -6.67 22.35
C LEU A 366 -21.66 -6.41 23.84
N ASP A 367 -22.40 -7.33 24.45
CA ASP A 367 -22.59 -7.37 25.89
C ASP A 367 -21.29 -7.77 26.59
N SER A 368 -20.81 -6.90 27.48
CA SER A 368 -19.58 -7.13 28.25
C SER A 368 -19.68 -8.35 29.16
N GLU A 369 -20.88 -8.70 29.65
CA GLU A 369 -21.06 -9.90 30.47
C GLU A 369 -20.89 -11.16 29.64
N LYS A 370 -21.50 -11.23 28.45
CA LYS A 370 -21.35 -12.38 27.54
C LYS A 370 -19.92 -12.57 27.07
N MET A 371 -19.22 -11.47 26.78
CA MET A 371 -17.77 -11.49 26.49
C MET A 371 -16.98 -12.10 27.65
N SER A 372 -17.25 -11.65 28.88
CA SER A 372 -16.56 -12.17 30.08
C SER A 372 -16.81 -13.67 30.29
N GLN A 373 -18.04 -14.14 30.05
CA GLN A 373 -18.40 -15.55 30.19
C GLN A 373 -17.65 -16.43 29.18
N LEU A 374 -17.54 -16.01 27.92
CA LEU A 374 -16.74 -16.73 26.92
C LEU A 374 -15.24 -16.72 27.26
N MET A 375 -14.72 -15.62 27.81
CA MET A 375 -13.33 -15.56 28.26
C MET A 375 -13.05 -16.51 29.44
N VAL A 376 -14.00 -16.66 30.37
CA VAL A 376 -13.91 -17.65 31.46
C VAL A 376 -13.86 -19.08 30.92
N LEU A 377 -14.50 -19.37 29.79
CA LEU A 377 -14.41 -20.66 29.09
C LEU A 377 -13.04 -20.89 28.40
N GLY A 378 -12.11 -19.92 28.45
CA GLY A 378 -10.78 -20.03 27.86
C GLY A 378 -10.68 -19.55 26.41
N PHE A 379 -11.68 -18.81 25.92
CA PHE A 379 -11.59 -18.11 24.64
C PHE A 379 -10.84 -16.78 24.79
N THR A 380 -10.08 -16.40 23.77
CA THR A 380 -9.46 -15.08 23.72
C THR A 380 -10.52 -14.00 23.54
N GLU A 381 -10.23 -12.76 23.95
CA GLU A 381 -11.16 -11.64 23.78
C GLU A 381 -11.60 -11.48 22.32
N ARG A 382 -10.67 -11.62 21.38
CA ARG A 382 -10.94 -11.61 19.94
C ARG A 382 -11.90 -12.72 19.52
N GLU A 383 -11.65 -13.96 19.94
CA GLU A 383 -12.51 -15.09 19.57
C GLU A 383 -13.91 -14.89 20.12
N ALA A 384 -14.04 -14.43 21.35
CA ALA A 384 -15.32 -14.07 21.94
C ALA A 384 -16.03 -12.98 21.12
N ARG A 385 -15.30 -11.93 20.71
CA ARG A 385 -15.84 -10.81 19.92
C ARG A 385 -16.36 -11.27 18.56
N LEU A 386 -15.53 -11.99 17.80
CA LEU A 386 -15.86 -12.48 16.46
C LEU A 386 -16.90 -13.61 16.48
N GLY A 387 -16.89 -14.44 17.53
CA GLY A 387 -17.87 -15.50 17.75
C GLY A 387 -19.26 -14.94 18.04
N LEU A 388 -19.37 -14.01 19.00
CA LEU A 388 -20.65 -13.36 19.33
C LEU A 388 -21.21 -12.58 18.14
N ARG A 389 -20.37 -11.89 17.35
CA ARG A 389 -20.83 -11.21 16.13
C ARG A 389 -21.39 -12.19 15.09
N ALA A 390 -20.71 -13.31 14.87
CA ALA A 390 -21.19 -14.34 13.93
C ALA A 390 -22.53 -14.94 14.37
N CYS A 391 -22.72 -15.11 15.69
CA CYS A 391 -23.90 -15.75 16.28
C CYS A 391 -24.94 -14.74 16.82
N GLN A 392 -24.91 -13.48 16.37
CA GLN A 392 -25.87 -12.43 16.75
C GLN A 392 -26.04 -12.24 18.28
N GLY A 393 -24.97 -12.47 19.04
CA GLY A 393 -24.93 -12.32 20.50
C GLY A 393 -25.48 -13.52 21.28
N ASP A 394 -25.77 -14.65 20.63
CA ASP A 394 -26.05 -15.92 21.32
C ASP A 394 -24.74 -16.52 21.88
N LEU A 395 -24.73 -16.82 23.17
CA LEU A 395 -23.54 -17.27 23.88
C LEU A 395 -23.23 -18.75 23.62
N GLU A 396 -24.26 -19.60 23.57
CA GLU A 396 -24.10 -21.04 23.39
C GLU A 396 -23.64 -21.33 21.96
N GLU A 397 -24.33 -20.73 20.98
CA GLU A 397 -23.93 -20.83 19.57
C GLU A 397 -22.55 -20.24 19.33
N ALA A 398 -22.19 -19.12 19.99
CA ALA A 398 -20.84 -18.57 19.89
C ALA A 398 -19.77 -19.52 20.44
N ALA A 399 -20.00 -20.17 21.58
CA ALA A 399 -19.05 -21.12 22.15
C ALA A 399 -18.83 -22.34 21.23
N ILE A 400 -19.92 -22.87 20.65
CA ILE A 400 -19.86 -23.99 19.69
C ILE A 400 -19.12 -23.53 18.43
N HIS A 401 -19.48 -22.38 17.87
CA HIS A 401 -18.87 -21.85 16.66
C HIS A 401 -17.36 -21.59 16.83
N ILE A 402 -16.95 -20.96 17.93
CA ILE A 402 -15.51 -20.73 18.23
C ILE A 402 -14.76 -22.06 18.34
N SER A 403 -15.34 -23.06 19.00
CA SER A 403 -14.73 -24.38 19.15
C SER A 403 -14.55 -25.09 17.81
N ASN A 404 -15.57 -25.08 16.96
CA ASN A 404 -15.50 -25.64 15.61
C ASN A 404 -14.44 -24.93 14.77
N GLN A 405 -14.37 -23.60 14.82
CA GLN A 405 -13.35 -22.84 14.10
C GLN A 405 -11.92 -23.14 14.58
N ARG A 406 -11.71 -23.37 15.89
CA ARG A 406 -10.40 -23.80 16.41
C ARG A 406 -10.01 -25.15 15.81
N GLN A 407 -10.95 -26.10 15.79
CA GLN A 407 -10.72 -27.43 15.22
C GLN A 407 -10.42 -27.36 13.72
N GLU A 408 -11.25 -26.67 12.93
CA GLU A 408 -11.05 -26.50 11.48
C GLU A 408 -9.68 -25.87 11.17
N ARG A 409 -9.28 -24.85 11.95
CA ARG A 409 -7.99 -24.20 11.80
C ARG A 409 -6.83 -25.15 12.13
N GLU A 410 -6.98 -25.99 13.15
CA GLU A 410 -5.96 -26.97 13.51
C GLU A 410 -5.85 -28.08 12.46
N GLU A 411 -6.96 -28.57 11.93
CA GLU A 411 -7.00 -29.51 10.81
C GLU A 411 -6.37 -28.93 9.54
N LEU A 412 -6.65 -27.66 9.22
CA LEU A 412 -6.04 -26.98 8.08
C LEU A 412 -4.52 -26.85 8.27
N LYS A 413 -4.06 -26.41 9.45
CA LYS A 413 -2.63 -26.34 9.78
C LYS A 413 -1.95 -27.69 9.68
N GLN A 414 -2.59 -28.77 10.15
CA GLN A 414 -2.06 -30.12 10.02
C GLN A 414 -1.97 -30.56 8.55
N ARG A 415 -3.01 -30.27 7.75
CA ARG A 415 -3.05 -30.57 6.32
C ARG A 415 -1.95 -29.83 5.55
N GLU A 416 -1.73 -28.55 5.85
CA GLU A 416 -0.65 -27.74 5.26
C GLU A 416 0.74 -28.26 5.66
N ARG A 417 0.95 -28.61 6.93
CA ARG A 417 2.19 -29.24 7.40
C ARG A 417 2.47 -30.55 6.66
N GLN A 418 1.45 -31.39 6.48
CA GLN A 418 1.58 -32.64 5.72
C GLN A 418 1.89 -32.39 4.24
N LYS A 419 1.21 -31.44 3.60
CA LYS A 419 1.50 -31.03 2.21
C LYS A 419 2.94 -30.55 2.07
N ARG A 420 3.42 -29.72 3.00
CA ARG A 420 4.81 -29.24 3.04
C ARG A 420 5.80 -30.38 3.21
N SER A 421 5.58 -31.29 4.17
CA SER A 421 6.45 -32.47 4.38
C SER A 421 6.58 -33.29 3.11
N ARG A 422 5.46 -33.63 2.47
CA ARG A 422 5.44 -34.40 1.21
C ARG A 422 6.18 -33.68 0.09
N ARG A 423 5.97 -32.37 -0.06
CA ARG A 423 6.69 -31.56 -1.06
C ARG A 423 8.20 -31.63 -0.85
N MET A 424 8.65 -31.52 0.40
CA MET A 424 10.07 -31.59 0.76
C MET A 424 10.67 -32.98 0.52
N GLU A 425 9.93 -34.04 0.86
CA GLU A 425 10.32 -35.42 0.56
C GLU A 425 10.53 -35.60 -0.95
N VAL A 426 9.59 -35.14 -1.78
CA VAL A 426 9.72 -35.21 -3.25
C VAL A 426 10.94 -34.42 -3.75
N ILE A 427 11.16 -33.20 -3.26
CA ILE A 427 12.34 -32.40 -3.64
C ILE A 427 13.63 -33.13 -3.25
N SER A 428 13.68 -33.76 -2.06
CA SER A 428 14.83 -34.58 -1.64
C SER A 428 15.07 -35.73 -2.59
N THR A 429 14.03 -36.48 -2.97
CA THR A 429 14.16 -37.60 -3.91
C THR A 429 14.69 -37.17 -5.28
N LEU A 430 14.21 -36.04 -5.82
CA LEU A 430 14.71 -35.52 -7.10
C LEU A 430 16.16 -35.00 -6.97
N THR A 431 16.54 -34.48 -5.81
CA THR A 431 17.91 -34.05 -5.54
C THR A 431 18.87 -35.25 -5.42
N GLU A 432 18.43 -36.34 -4.79
CA GLU A 432 19.17 -37.60 -4.71
C GLU A 432 19.38 -38.23 -6.10
N LEU A 433 18.45 -37.99 -7.04
CA LEU A 433 18.59 -38.38 -8.45
C LEU A 433 19.58 -37.51 -9.25
N GLY A 434 20.18 -36.49 -8.63
CA GLY A 434 21.23 -35.66 -9.21
C GLY A 434 20.75 -34.33 -9.80
N PHE A 435 19.47 -33.99 -9.68
CA PHE A 435 18.97 -32.68 -10.09
C PHE A 435 19.28 -31.61 -9.04
N SER A 436 19.45 -30.37 -9.46
CA SER A 436 19.60 -29.28 -8.50
C SER A 436 18.30 -29.11 -7.70
N ARG A 437 18.42 -28.76 -6.42
CA ARG A 437 17.27 -28.53 -5.53
C ARG A 437 16.30 -27.47 -6.09
N ARG A 438 16.83 -26.44 -6.78
CA ARG A 438 16.03 -25.38 -7.43
C ARG A 438 15.26 -25.91 -8.62
N ASP A 439 15.89 -26.70 -9.48
CA ASP A 439 15.21 -27.27 -10.65
C ASP A 439 14.15 -28.27 -10.21
N ALA A 440 14.46 -29.12 -9.22
CA ALA A 440 13.50 -30.04 -8.61
C ALA A 440 12.26 -29.32 -8.06
N ALA A 441 12.47 -28.23 -7.29
CA ALA A 441 11.36 -27.44 -6.75
C ALA A 441 10.53 -26.76 -7.85
N ARG A 442 11.18 -26.21 -8.88
CA ARG A 442 10.52 -25.57 -10.02
C ARG A 442 9.71 -26.57 -10.85
N ALA A 443 10.30 -27.72 -11.16
CA ALA A 443 9.63 -28.78 -11.91
C ALA A 443 8.42 -29.33 -11.14
N LEU A 444 8.54 -29.50 -9.83
CA LEU A 444 7.43 -29.92 -8.97
C LEU A 444 6.30 -28.89 -8.92
N GLN A 445 6.64 -27.59 -8.94
CA GLN A 445 5.65 -26.51 -9.01
C GLN A 445 4.91 -26.51 -10.37
N LEU A 446 5.63 -26.69 -11.48
CA LEU A 446 5.04 -26.79 -12.81
C LEU A 446 4.15 -28.04 -12.96
N ALA A 447 4.52 -29.12 -12.26
CA ALA A 447 3.81 -30.38 -12.25
C ALA A 447 2.59 -30.42 -11.29
N ASP A 448 2.27 -29.32 -10.60
CA ASP A 448 1.17 -29.24 -9.61
C ASP A 448 1.31 -30.32 -8.49
N GLY A 449 2.55 -30.61 -8.09
CA GLY A 449 2.88 -31.61 -7.07
C GLY A 449 2.94 -33.06 -7.56
N ASP A 450 2.81 -33.32 -8.87
CA ASP A 450 2.94 -34.64 -9.48
C ASP A 450 4.42 -35.00 -9.71
N VAL A 451 4.89 -36.06 -9.04
CA VAL A 451 6.31 -36.47 -9.06
C VAL A 451 6.74 -36.95 -10.45
N ASP A 452 5.89 -37.72 -11.13
CA ASP A 452 6.23 -38.32 -12.42
C ASP A 452 6.31 -37.23 -13.50
N LYS A 453 5.37 -36.28 -13.47
CA LYS A 453 5.41 -35.11 -14.35
C LYS A 453 6.60 -34.20 -14.04
N ALA A 454 6.94 -33.99 -12.77
CA ALA A 454 8.10 -33.19 -12.38
C ALA A 454 9.39 -33.83 -12.92
N TYR A 455 9.54 -35.15 -12.78
CA TYR A 455 10.66 -35.89 -13.32
C TYR A 455 10.75 -35.79 -14.86
N ALA A 456 9.62 -35.88 -15.56
CA ALA A 456 9.57 -35.69 -17.02
C ALA A 456 10.03 -34.28 -17.45
N ILE A 457 9.57 -33.24 -16.75
CA ILE A 457 9.97 -31.84 -17.02
C ILE A 457 11.48 -31.66 -16.82
N LEU A 458 12.05 -32.29 -15.79
CA LEU A 458 13.49 -32.24 -15.51
C LEU A 458 14.31 -32.95 -16.61
N LEU A 459 13.83 -34.09 -17.08
CA LEU A 459 14.48 -34.82 -18.16
C LEU A 459 14.47 -34.02 -19.47
N ASP A 460 13.33 -33.45 -19.86
CA ASP A 460 13.23 -32.62 -21.08
C ASP A 460 14.14 -31.39 -21.01
N SER A 461 14.22 -30.76 -19.83
CA SER A 461 15.11 -29.61 -19.59
C SER A 461 16.58 -30.01 -19.66
N SER A 462 16.93 -31.18 -19.12
CA SER A 462 18.30 -31.72 -19.18
C SER A 462 18.73 -32.10 -20.60
N GLN A 463 17.80 -32.63 -21.40
CA GLN A 463 18.04 -32.97 -22.82
C GLN A 463 18.16 -31.71 -23.69
N ALA A 464 17.37 -30.67 -23.40
CA ALA A 464 17.51 -29.36 -24.06
C ALA A 464 18.86 -28.70 -23.74
N ALA A 465 19.32 -28.77 -22.47
CA ALA A 465 20.63 -28.27 -22.06
C ALA A 465 21.80 -29.07 -22.67
N GLN A 466 21.64 -30.39 -22.82
CA GLN A 466 22.62 -31.25 -23.51
C GLN A 466 22.62 -31.02 -25.03
N ALA A 467 21.49 -30.70 -25.64
CA ALA A 467 21.39 -30.35 -27.05
C ALA A 467 22.05 -28.99 -27.37
N THR A 468 22.04 -28.04 -26.43
CA THR A 468 22.78 -26.77 -26.55
C THR A 468 24.26 -26.90 -26.22
N ASN A 469 24.66 -27.82 -25.31
CA ASN A 469 26.06 -28.07 -24.97
C ASN A 469 26.89 -28.74 -26.09
N ASN A 470 26.27 -29.16 -27.19
CA ASN A 470 27.01 -29.55 -28.40
C ASN A 470 27.50 -28.35 -29.23
N ASN A 471 27.23 -27.11 -28.81
CA ASN A 471 27.87 -25.91 -29.35
C ASN A 471 28.36 -24.99 -28.22
N THR A 472 29.69 -25.02 -28.03
CA THR A 472 30.55 -24.01 -27.36
C THR A 472 30.37 -23.77 -25.86
N GLU A 473 31.19 -24.46 -25.06
CA GLU A 473 32.10 -23.86 -24.05
C GLU A 473 33.11 -24.94 -23.62
N GLY A 474 34.31 -24.94 -24.24
CA GLY A 474 35.41 -25.84 -23.86
C GLY A 474 36.18 -26.52 -25.01
N ALA A 475 35.66 -26.52 -26.24
CA ALA A 475 36.39 -27.05 -27.39
C ALA A 475 37.02 -25.90 -28.20
N VAL A 476 38.36 -25.88 -28.29
CA VAL A 476 39.12 -24.97 -29.13
C VAL A 476 38.62 -25.08 -30.57
N SER A 477 38.15 -23.99 -31.17
CA SER A 477 37.61 -24.03 -32.54
C SER A 477 38.72 -24.43 -33.54
N PRO A 478 38.51 -25.44 -34.40
CA PRO A 478 39.56 -25.99 -35.27
C PRO A 478 40.15 -24.94 -36.23
N GLU A 479 39.33 -23.97 -36.67
CA GLU A 479 39.75 -22.88 -37.56
C GLU A 479 40.82 -21.97 -36.93
N LYS A 480 40.79 -21.78 -35.60
CA LYS A 480 41.78 -20.97 -34.87
C LYS A 480 43.09 -21.72 -34.68
N VAL A 481 43.03 -23.05 -34.53
CA VAL A 481 44.21 -23.92 -34.49
C VAL A 481 44.91 -23.90 -35.85
N ASP A 482 44.14 -23.95 -36.95
CA ASP A 482 44.68 -23.90 -38.30
C ASP A 482 45.37 -22.56 -38.62
N GLN A 483 44.92 -21.44 -38.03
CA GLN A 483 45.59 -20.15 -38.15
C GLN A 483 46.97 -20.14 -37.48
N LEU A 484 47.10 -20.75 -36.29
CA LEU A 484 48.40 -20.87 -35.60
C LEU A 484 49.33 -21.87 -36.31
N LEU A 485 48.77 -22.96 -36.87
CA LEU A 485 49.50 -23.89 -37.72
C LEU A 485 50.06 -23.21 -38.97
N TYR A 486 49.28 -22.33 -39.61
CA TYR A 486 49.73 -21.57 -40.77
C TYR A 486 50.88 -20.60 -40.45
N LEU A 487 50.94 -20.10 -39.21
CA LEU A 487 52.03 -19.27 -38.70
C LEU A 487 53.30 -20.07 -38.34
N GLY A 488 53.25 -21.40 -38.46
CA GLY A 488 54.40 -22.30 -38.28
C GLY A 488 54.49 -22.94 -36.89
N PHE A 489 53.47 -22.81 -36.05
CA PHE A 489 53.43 -23.47 -34.74
C PHE A 489 52.88 -24.89 -34.84
N GLU A 490 53.28 -25.79 -33.93
CA GLU A 490 52.75 -27.17 -33.92
C GLU A 490 51.34 -27.24 -33.34
N ARG A 491 50.57 -28.25 -33.80
CA ARG A 491 49.14 -28.40 -33.47
C ARG A 491 48.90 -28.49 -31.97
N ASP A 492 49.64 -29.37 -31.29
CA ASP A 492 49.44 -29.66 -29.88
C ASP A 492 49.73 -28.44 -28.98
N VAL A 493 50.74 -27.65 -29.36
CA VAL A 493 51.13 -26.43 -28.65
C VAL A 493 50.14 -25.29 -28.93
N SER A 494 49.60 -25.23 -30.14
CA SER A 494 48.58 -24.25 -30.55
C SER A 494 47.24 -24.49 -29.83
N GLU A 495 46.84 -25.75 -29.71
CA GLU A 495 45.65 -26.13 -28.92
C GLU A 495 45.83 -25.81 -27.44
N ALA A 496 47.02 -26.10 -26.87
CA ALA A 496 47.32 -25.77 -25.48
C ALA A 496 47.35 -24.26 -25.21
N ALA A 497 47.97 -23.47 -26.10
CA ALA A 497 48.00 -22.01 -26.00
C ALA A 497 46.59 -21.41 -26.09
N LEU A 498 45.75 -21.89 -27.02
CA LEU A 498 44.38 -21.44 -27.15
C LEU A 498 43.50 -21.85 -25.96
N ARG A 499 43.78 -22.98 -25.30
CA ARG A 499 43.12 -23.33 -24.04
C ARG A 499 43.50 -22.36 -22.92
N LEU A 500 44.78 -21.99 -22.82
CA LEU A 500 45.28 -21.06 -21.80
C LEU A 500 44.81 -19.61 -22.02
N THR A 501 44.57 -19.20 -23.27
CA THR A 501 44.10 -17.85 -23.61
C THR A 501 42.61 -17.76 -23.92
N ALA A 502 41.83 -18.76 -23.48
CA ALA A 502 40.37 -18.82 -23.67
C ALA A 502 39.92 -18.64 -25.15
N GLY A 503 40.74 -19.10 -26.09
CA GLY A 503 40.45 -19.10 -27.52
C GLY A 503 40.76 -17.79 -28.25
N ASP A 504 41.52 -16.86 -27.65
CA ASP A 504 42.03 -15.69 -28.36
C ASP A 504 43.34 -15.99 -29.12
N VAL A 505 43.34 -15.79 -30.44
CA VAL A 505 44.44 -16.13 -31.35
C VAL A 505 45.61 -15.17 -31.21
N GLN A 506 45.36 -13.88 -30.97
CA GLN A 506 46.44 -12.90 -30.84
C GLN A 506 47.24 -13.14 -29.56
N SER A 507 46.54 -13.30 -28.43
CA SER A 507 47.16 -13.64 -27.16
C SER A 507 47.86 -15.01 -27.21
N ALA A 508 47.28 -16.02 -27.86
CA ALA A 508 47.92 -17.32 -28.04
C ALA A 508 49.20 -17.23 -28.88
N THR A 509 49.18 -16.43 -29.96
CA THR A 509 50.37 -16.22 -30.81
C THR A 509 51.48 -15.54 -30.02
N GLN A 510 51.15 -14.53 -29.21
CA GLN A 510 52.12 -13.80 -28.42
C GLN A 510 52.73 -14.68 -27.30
N LEU A 511 51.89 -15.47 -26.63
CA LEU A 511 52.32 -16.48 -25.65
C LEU A 511 53.28 -17.51 -26.29
N LEU A 512 52.99 -17.97 -27.51
CA LEU A 512 53.85 -18.91 -28.24
C LEU A 512 55.16 -18.27 -28.71
N LEU A 513 55.15 -17.01 -29.14
CA LEU A 513 56.35 -16.26 -29.54
C LEU A 513 57.28 -16.01 -28.36
N ASP A 514 56.73 -15.58 -27.21
CA ASP A 514 57.50 -15.29 -26.00
C ASP A 514 58.17 -16.56 -25.44
N ASN A 515 57.56 -17.72 -25.65
CA ASN A 515 58.08 -19.03 -25.22
C ASN A 515 58.77 -19.82 -26.36
N GLN A 516 59.13 -19.17 -27.47
CA GLN A 516 59.83 -19.77 -28.62
C GLN A 516 59.18 -21.06 -29.15
N GLY A 517 57.86 -21.16 -29.09
CA GLY A 517 57.09 -22.30 -29.59
C GLY A 517 57.07 -23.53 -28.67
N VAL A 518 57.58 -23.44 -27.42
CA VAL A 518 57.58 -24.55 -26.46
C VAL A 518 56.94 -24.10 -25.14
N LEU A 519 55.78 -24.65 -24.79
CA LEU A 519 55.12 -24.39 -23.51
C LEU A 519 55.69 -25.35 -22.43
N SER A 520 56.22 -24.79 -21.34
CA SER A 520 56.80 -25.58 -20.25
C SER A 520 55.73 -26.39 -19.50
N PRO A 521 56.03 -27.60 -19.00
CA PRO A 521 55.07 -28.48 -18.34
C PRO A 521 54.48 -27.91 -17.03
N GLU A 522 55.09 -26.88 -16.43
CA GLU A 522 54.53 -26.14 -15.29
C GLU A 522 53.32 -25.27 -15.65
N LEU A 523 53.16 -24.88 -16.92
CA LEU A 523 51.98 -24.14 -17.41
C LEU A 523 50.83 -25.07 -17.85
N LEU A 524 51.10 -26.37 -17.95
CA LEU A 524 50.15 -27.40 -18.41
C LEU A 524 49.62 -28.26 -17.25
N SER A 525 50.12 -28.08 -16.02
CA SER A 525 49.67 -28.83 -14.85
C SER A 525 48.48 -28.15 -14.17
N GLU A 526 47.29 -28.74 -14.31
CA GLU A 526 46.13 -28.46 -13.46
C GLU A 526 46.39 -29.00 -12.05
N SER A 527 46.65 -28.12 -11.09
CA SER A 527 46.54 -28.42 -9.66
C SER A 527 46.15 -27.16 -8.89
N PRO A 528 45.25 -27.23 -7.88
CA PRO A 528 44.72 -26.06 -7.22
C PRO A 528 45.74 -25.50 -6.21
N PRO A 529 45.99 -24.18 -6.15
CA PRO A 529 46.81 -23.64 -5.07
C PRO A 529 45.96 -23.47 -3.82
N SER A 530 46.38 -24.15 -2.74
CA SER A 530 45.93 -23.85 -1.38
C SER A 530 46.63 -22.60 -0.85
N THR A 531 45.83 -21.63 -0.40
CA THR A 531 46.09 -20.61 0.64
C THR A 531 47.46 -19.92 0.71
N SER A 532 47.49 -18.67 0.28
CA SER A 532 48.20 -17.59 0.99
C SER A 532 47.30 -16.35 1.06
N SER A 533 47.38 -15.69 2.21
CA SER A 533 46.50 -14.64 2.73
C SER A 533 46.72 -13.26 2.10
N SER A 534 45.62 -12.60 1.67
CA SER A 534 45.23 -11.19 1.96
C SER A 534 44.26 -10.64 0.89
N PRO A 535 43.44 -9.62 1.20
CA PRO A 535 42.12 -9.42 0.59
C PRO A 535 42.13 -8.37 -0.53
N SER A 536 41.41 -8.62 -1.63
CA SER A 536 40.61 -7.61 -2.33
C SER A 536 39.81 -8.21 -3.48
N SER A 537 38.53 -7.84 -3.49
CA SER A 537 37.70 -7.54 -4.66
C SER A 537 37.33 -8.65 -5.65
N GLU A 538 36.05 -9.01 -5.53
CA GLU A 538 35.02 -9.03 -6.61
C GLU A 538 35.33 -9.81 -7.88
N GLU A 539 34.56 -10.90 -8.09
CA GLU A 539 33.87 -11.26 -9.35
C GLU A 539 32.90 -12.46 -9.09
N PRO A 540 31.86 -12.65 -9.92
CA PRO A 540 30.51 -12.94 -9.46
C PRO A 540 30.19 -14.43 -9.39
N SER A 541 29.81 -14.90 -8.21
CA SER A 541 29.18 -16.21 -8.03
C SER A 541 27.66 -16.03 -7.93
N THR A 542 26.95 -16.38 -9.00
CA THR A 542 25.48 -16.50 -9.06
C THR A 542 24.99 -17.73 -8.29
N SER A 543 25.26 -17.74 -6.98
CA SER A 543 24.59 -18.60 -6.03
C SER A 543 23.89 -17.69 -5.03
N SER A 544 22.56 -17.62 -5.13
CA SER A 544 21.69 -16.91 -4.20
C SER A 544 21.80 -17.54 -2.81
N SER A 545 22.83 -17.13 -2.09
CA SER A 545 22.77 -17.02 -0.64
C SER A 545 21.92 -15.79 -0.36
N THR A 546 20.77 -15.97 0.28
CA THR A 546 20.04 -14.85 0.85
C THR A 546 20.98 -14.14 1.79
N SER A 547 21.27 -12.86 1.53
CA SER A 547 22.12 -12.07 2.41
C SER A 547 21.50 -12.04 3.81
N THR A 548 22.31 -11.88 4.87
CA THR A 548 21.80 -11.70 6.23
C THR A 548 20.76 -10.57 6.29
N GLU A 549 20.99 -9.52 5.51
CA GLU A 549 20.08 -8.39 5.32
C GLU A 549 18.73 -8.79 4.71
N ASP A 550 18.70 -9.67 3.70
CA ASP A 550 17.44 -10.13 3.10
C ASP A 550 16.61 -10.95 4.09
N ASN A 551 17.27 -11.72 4.97
CA ASN A 551 16.58 -12.46 6.03
C ASN A 551 16.05 -11.53 7.14
N GLU A 552 16.78 -10.48 7.49
CA GLU A 552 16.31 -9.43 8.40
C GLU A 552 15.07 -8.72 7.86
N LEU A 553 15.08 -8.31 6.58
CA LEU A 553 13.96 -7.65 5.91
C LEU A 553 12.71 -8.54 5.87
N VAL A 554 12.89 -9.83 5.62
CA VAL A 554 11.79 -10.78 5.63
C VAL A 554 11.23 -10.96 7.05
N ASN A 555 12.08 -11.05 8.07
CA ASN A 555 11.62 -11.18 9.45
C ASN A 555 10.85 -9.94 9.91
N GLU A 556 11.31 -8.73 9.58
CA GLU A 556 10.61 -7.46 9.85
C GLU A 556 9.18 -7.50 9.28
N VAL A 557 9.06 -7.89 8.01
CA VAL A 557 7.78 -7.96 7.32
C VAL A 557 6.84 -9.04 7.88
N LEU A 558 7.38 -10.17 8.33
CA LEU A 558 6.59 -11.25 8.93
C LEU A 558 5.97 -10.86 10.27
N GLU A 559 6.57 -9.92 11.01
CA GLU A 559 5.98 -9.39 12.25
C GLU A 559 4.73 -8.55 11.98
N ASP A 560 4.65 -7.91 10.81
CA ASP A 560 3.49 -7.12 10.43
C ASP A 560 2.31 -7.98 9.95
N ILE A 561 2.57 -9.19 9.43
CA ILE A 561 1.53 -10.09 8.96
C ILE A 561 0.73 -10.64 10.15
N SER A 562 -0.56 -10.31 10.24
CA SER A 562 -1.45 -10.92 11.24
C SER A 562 -1.43 -12.44 11.15
N ARG A 563 -1.30 -13.08 12.32
CA ARG A 563 -1.39 -14.54 12.48
C ARG A 563 -2.79 -15.11 12.22
N HIS A 564 -3.77 -14.24 12.03
CA HIS A 564 -5.16 -14.63 11.87
C HIS A 564 -5.81 -13.82 10.74
N GLU A 565 -6.37 -14.53 9.77
CA GLU A 565 -6.93 -13.97 8.53
C GLU A 565 -8.02 -12.90 8.76
N GLU A 566 -8.88 -13.10 9.76
CA GLU A 566 -10.03 -12.21 10.04
C GLU A 566 -9.70 -11.04 10.98
N ASP A 567 -8.41 -10.70 11.13
CA ASP A 567 -7.98 -9.71 12.13
C ASP A 567 -8.48 -8.30 11.83
N TYR A 568 -8.68 -7.99 10.56
CA TYR A 568 -9.24 -6.73 10.11
C TYR A 568 -10.74 -6.56 10.43
N LEU A 569 -11.44 -7.66 10.74
CA LEU A 569 -12.83 -7.65 11.19
C LEU A 569 -12.95 -7.48 12.71
N ASP A 570 -11.84 -7.65 13.44
CA ASP A 570 -11.79 -7.59 14.90
C ASP A 570 -11.67 -6.15 15.43
N LEU A 571 -12.71 -5.34 15.19
CA LEU A 571 -12.76 -3.96 15.72
C LEU A 571 -13.43 -3.91 17.10
N THR A 572 -12.92 -3.07 18.02
CA THR A 572 -13.58 -2.78 19.31
C THR A 572 -14.77 -1.84 19.17
N LEU A 573 -14.87 -1.11 18.04
CA LEU A 573 -15.86 -0.06 17.76
C LEU A 573 -15.73 1.20 18.64
N GLU A 574 -14.61 1.39 19.33
CA GLU A 574 -14.37 2.57 20.18
C GLU A 574 -14.26 3.86 19.35
N GLU A 575 -13.43 3.86 18.30
CA GLU A 575 -13.22 5.03 17.44
C GLU A 575 -14.47 5.35 16.60
N GLU A 576 -15.20 4.32 16.19
CA GLU A 576 -16.49 4.41 15.53
C GLU A 576 -17.53 5.04 16.46
N SER A 577 -17.63 4.58 17.72
CA SER A 577 -18.53 5.14 18.73
C SER A 577 -18.29 6.63 18.94
N GLN A 578 -17.02 7.03 19.10
CA GLN A 578 -16.65 8.44 19.27
C GLN A 578 -17.09 9.28 18.07
N LEU A 579 -16.93 8.76 16.84
CA LEU A 579 -17.35 9.46 15.64
C LEU A 579 -18.88 9.48 15.48
N ILE A 580 -19.58 8.41 15.83
CA ILE A 580 -21.05 8.37 15.86
C ILE A 580 -21.56 9.49 16.78
N GLN A 581 -21.01 9.60 18.00
CA GLN A 581 -21.42 10.65 18.94
C GLN A 581 -21.09 12.06 18.43
N THR A 582 -19.94 12.21 17.77
CA THR A 582 -19.55 13.48 17.13
C THR A 582 -20.54 13.85 16.02
N MET A 583 -20.91 12.89 15.17
CA MET A 583 -21.88 13.08 14.09
C MET A 583 -23.29 13.41 14.62
N LYS A 584 -23.73 12.76 15.70
CA LYS A 584 -24.98 13.11 16.40
C LYS A 584 -24.98 14.56 16.87
N THR A 585 -23.86 15.00 17.45
CA THR A 585 -23.70 16.39 17.92
C THR A 585 -23.76 17.38 16.74
N TYR A 586 -23.09 17.06 15.64
CA TYR A 586 -23.10 17.88 14.43
C TYR A 586 -24.47 17.99 13.77
N LEU A 587 -25.23 16.89 13.72
CA LEU A 587 -26.56 16.86 13.11
C LEU A 587 -27.66 17.38 14.05
N SER A 588 -27.46 17.41 15.36
CA SER A 588 -28.44 17.97 16.32
C SER A 588 -28.38 19.49 16.43
N ARG A 589 -27.24 20.13 16.12
CA ARG A 589 -27.06 21.60 16.18
C ARG A 589 -28.10 22.42 15.40
N GLY A 590 -28.74 21.86 14.38
CA GLY A 590 -29.81 22.54 13.63
C GLY A 590 -31.20 22.54 14.30
N HIS A 591 -31.41 21.73 15.36
CA HIS A 591 -32.73 21.55 15.99
C HIS A 591 -32.89 22.29 17.33
N THR A 592 -31.80 22.78 17.93
CA THR A 592 -31.79 23.31 19.32
C THR A 592 -32.37 24.72 19.48
N HIS A 593 -32.91 25.33 18.41
CA HIS A 593 -33.49 26.68 18.45
C HIS A 593 -34.99 26.74 18.11
N THR A 594 -35.71 25.62 18.23
CA THR A 594 -37.18 25.61 18.18
C THR A 594 -37.77 25.50 19.59
N VAL A 595 -37.66 26.58 20.37
CA VAL A 595 -38.56 26.85 21.52
C VAL A 595 -38.85 28.34 21.56
#